data_AF-A0A937WSF4-F1
#
_entry.id   AF-A0A937WSF4-F1
#
_cell.length_a   1.000
_cell.length_b   1.000
_cell.length_c   1.000
_cell.angle_alpha   90.00
_cell.angle_beta   90.00
_cell.angle_gamma   90.00
#
_symmetry.space_group_name_H-M   'P 1'
#
loop_
_entity.id
_entity.type
_entity.pdbx_description
1 polymer ?
#
loop_
_entity_poly.entity_id
_entity_poly.type
_entity_poly.pdbx_seq_one_letter_code
_entity_poly.pdbx_strand_id
1 'polypeptide(L)'
;MMIGGGCKTEGGFLLHPVTAPALVIVGSMMFHSITKIDWKDYSELIPAFLVVVMIPLSFSIATGIAIGFISLAVLKLLTGRGKEVSWLIYLLAILFILRFLYLKAI
;
A
#
# COMPACT_ATOMS: atom_id res chain seq x y z
N MET A 1 25.22 29.50 -1.09
CA MET A 1 25.01 28.27 -1.88
C MET A 1 24.38 27.25 -0.93
N MET A 2 23.07 27.00 -1.00
CA MET A 2 22.38 26.07 -0.09
C MET A 2 21.72 24.98 -0.92
N ILE A 3 22.35 23.80 -0.97
CA ILE A 3 21.68 22.57 -1.43
C ILE A 3 20.70 22.18 -0.32
N GLY A 4 19.42 22.51 -0.49
CA GLY A 4 18.34 22.05 0.40
C GLY A 4 17.67 23.11 1.28
N GLY A 5 18.14 24.36 1.30
CA GLY A 5 17.40 25.47 1.90
C GLY A 5 16.38 26.02 0.91
N GLY A 6 15.08 25.81 1.16
CA GLY A 6 14.02 26.32 0.30
C GLY A 6 14.15 27.82 0.02
N CYS A 7 13.67 28.27 -1.14
CA CYS A 7 13.68 29.70 -1.47
C CYS A 7 12.66 30.42 -0.57
N LYS A 8 13.13 31.36 0.26
CA LYS A 8 12.25 32.37 0.89
C LYS A 8 11.78 33.31 -0.21
N THR A 9 10.49 33.26 -0.53
CA THR A 9 9.85 34.35 -1.29
C THR A 9 9.56 35.51 -0.33
N GLU A 10 9.51 36.75 -0.82
CA GLU A 10 9.39 37.98 0.01
C GLU A 10 8.10 38.05 0.88
N GLY A 11 7.18 37.09 0.72
CA GLY A 11 5.98 36.86 1.53
C GLY A 11 6.06 35.74 2.58
N GLY A 12 7.24 35.24 2.95
CA GLY A 12 7.43 34.30 4.08
C GLY A 12 7.15 32.82 3.80
N PHE A 13 6.80 32.42 2.58
CA PHE A 13 6.66 31.01 2.18
C PHE A 13 8.01 30.40 1.75
N LEU A 14 8.34 29.21 2.26
CA LEU A 14 9.50 28.40 1.88
C LEU A 14 9.10 27.39 0.78
N LEU A 15 9.65 27.55 -0.42
CA LEU A 15 9.40 26.63 -1.54
C LEU A 15 10.52 25.59 -1.63
N HIS A 16 10.16 24.30 -1.65
CA HIS A 16 11.09 23.16 -1.81
C HIS A 16 10.88 22.48 -3.18
N PRO A 17 11.18 23.15 -4.31
CA PRO A 17 10.99 22.58 -5.65
C PRO A 17 11.90 21.36 -5.92
N VAL A 18 12.93 21.15 -5.11
CA VAL A 18 13.93 20.07 -5.27
C VAL A 18 13.40 18.70 -4.82
N THR A 19 12.45 18.63 -3.88
CA THR A 19 11.94 17.35 -3.37
C THR A 19 10.95 16.70 -4.30
N ALA A 20 10.22 17.49 -5.11
CA ALA A 20 9.24 17.00 -6.07
C ALA A 20 9.82 16.00 -7.09
N PRO A 21 10.91 16.30 -7.84
CA PRO A 21 11.48 15.33 -8.79
C PRO A 21 12.07 14.10 -8.09
N ALA A 22 12.63 14.27 -6.88
CA ALA A 22 13.15 13.16 -6.10
C ALA A 22 12.03 12.17 -5.71
N LEU A 23 10.87 12.66 -5.26
CA LEU A 23 9.72 11.82 -4.89
C LEU A 23 9.13 11.08 -6.10
N VAL A 24 9.12 11.68 -7.29
CA VAL A 24 8.65 11.02 -8.52
C VAL A 24 9.54 9.82 -8.86
N ILE A 25 10.86 10.00 -8.82
CA ILE A 25 11.82 8.93 -9.10
C ILE A 25 11.69 7.82 -8.05
N VAL A 26 11.67 8.17 -6.76
CA VAL A 26 11.51 7.19 -5.67
C VAL A 26 10.18 6.42 -5.81
N GLY A 27 9.09 7.12 -6.13
CA GLY A 27 7.78 6.50 -6.37
C GLY A 27 7.83 5.49 -7.51
N SER A 28 8.49 5.82 -8.63
CA SER A 28 8.67 4.88 -9.75
C SER A 28 9.49 3.64 -9.37
N MET A 29 10.52 3.80 -8.53
CA MET A 29 11.33 2.68 -8.03
C MET A 29 10.51 1.76 -7.11
N MET A 30 9.64 2.31 -6.26
CA MET A 30 8.74 1.52 -5.42
C MET A 30 7.71 0.74 -6.24
N PHE A 31 7.18 1.36 -7.30
CA PHE A 31 6.21 0.72 -8.19
C PHE A 31 6.79 -0.51 -8.91
N HIS A 32 8.10 -0.54 -9.14
CA HIS A 32 8.77 -1.71 -9.72
C HIS A 32 8.61 -2.98 -8.87
N SER A 33 8.41 -2.88 -7.55
CA SER A 33 8.13 -4.07 -6.73
C SER A 33 6.83 -4.77 -7.10
N ILE A 34 5.86 -4.05 -7.69
CA ILE A 34 4.58 -4.63 -8.14
C ILE A 34 4.80 -5.59 -9.32
N THR A 35 5.83 -5.39 -10.14
CA THR A 35 6.11 -6.30 -11.26
C THR A 35 6.67 -7.64 -10.81
N LYS A 36 7.07 -7.78 -9.55
CA LYS A 36 7.55 -9.06 -8.96
C LYS A 36 6.41 -9.98 -8.52
N ILE A 37 5.17 -9.53 -8.59
CA ILE A 37 3.99 -10.33 -8.26
C ILE A 37 3.77 -11.37 -9.36
N ASP A 38 3.35 -12.58 -9.00
CA ASP A 38 3.05 -13.63 -9.99
C ASP A 38 1.71 -13.32 -10.69
N TRP A 39 1.81 -12.83 -11.93
CA TRP A 39 0.65 -12.47 -12.74
C TRP A 39 -0.13 -13.68 -13.27
N LYS A 40 0.40 -14.91 -13.12
CA LYS A 40 -0.30 -16.14 -13.53
C LYS A 40 -1.26 -16.65 -12.47
N ASP A 41 -1.04 -16.31 -11.20
CA ASP A 41 -1.90 -16.74 -10.12
C ASP A 41 -2.96 -15.67 -9.79
N TYR A 42 -4.21 -15.95 -10.18
CA TYR A 42 -5.35 -15.07 -9.91
C TYR A 42 -5.58 -14.84 -8.41
N SER A 43 -5.15 -15.78 -7.54
CA SER A 43 -5.30 -15.63 -6.09
C SER A 43 -4.36 -14.59 -5.49
N GLU A 44 -3.31 -14.18 -6.20
CA GLU A 44 -2.39 -13.10 -5.80
C GLU A 44 -2.60 -11.83 -6.63
N LEU A 45 -2.90 -11.97 -7.93
CA LEU A 45 -3.16 -10.85 -8.83
C LEU A 45 -4.38 -10.03 -8.42
N ILE A 46 -5.50 -10.68 -8.09
CA ILE A 46 -6.75 -9.99 -7.74
C ILE A 46 -6.57 -9.13 -6.47
N PRO A 47 -6.04 -9.66 -5.35
CA PRO A 47 -5.78 -8.86 -4.16
C PRO A 47 -4.76 -7.74 -4.40
N ALA A 48 -3.69 -8.01 -5.13
CA ALA A 48 -2.65 -7.01 -5.40
C ALA A 48 -3.22 -5.82 -6.19
N PHE A 49 -4.01 -6.10 -7.23
CA PHE A 49 -4.71 -5.06 -7.99
C PHE A 49 -5.65 -4.26 -7.09
N LEU A 50 -6.41 -4.94 -6.22
CA LEU A 50 -7.33 -4.29 -5.30
C LEU A 50 -6.62 -3.33 -4.35
N VAL A 51 -5.43 -3.68 -3.84
CA VAL A 51 -4.61 -2.78 -2.99
C VAL A 51 -4.21 -1.51 -3.73
N VAL A 52 -3.67 -1.66 -4.95
CA VAL A 52 -3.17 -0.54 -5.75
C VAL A 52 -4.28 0.47 -6.04
N VAL A 53 -5.52 0.00 -6.24
CA VAL A 53 -6.69 0.87 -6.44
C VAL A 53 -7.24 1.42 -5.11
N MET A 54 -7.27 0.61 -4.05
CA MET A 54 -7.86 1.00 -2.77
C MET A 54 -7.05 2.04 -2.01
N ILE A 55 -5.73 2.07 -2.14
CA ILE A 55 -4.87 3.07 -1.48
C ILE A 55 -5.24 4.51 -1.91
N PRO A 56 -5.23 4.87 -3.21
CA PRO A 56 -5.61 6.21 -3.64
C PRO A 56 -7.10 6.48 -3.38
N LEU A 57 -7.98 5.49 -3.52
CA LEU A 57 -9.42 5.66 -3.30
C LEU A 57 -9.77 5.91 -1.83
N SER A 58 -9.09 5.24 -0.89
CA SER A 58 -9.34 5.37 0.55
C SER A 58 -8.56 6.53 1.19
N PHE A 59 -7.71 7.23 0.42
CA PHE A 59 -6.74 8.23 0.92
C PHE A 59 -5.90 7.73 2.11
N SER A 60 -5.79 6.40 2.26
CA SER A 60 -5.18 5.74 3.42
C SER A 60 -4.48 4.46 2.98
N ILE A 61 -3.15 4.49 3.07
CA ILE A 61 -2.29 3.35 2.77
C ILE A 61 -2.65 2.16 3.68
N ALA A 62 -2.90 2.43 4.97
CA ALA A 62 -3.24 1.40 5.94
C ALA A 62 -4.57 0.71 5.62
N THR A 63 -5.59 1.47 5.21
CA THR A 63 -6.91 0.90 4.87
C THR A 63 -6.83 0.09 3.57
N GLY A 64 -6.13 0.58 2.54
CA GLY A 64 -5.97 -0.15 1.29
C GLY A 64 -5.20 -1.47 1.48
N ILE A 65 -4.12 -1.45 2.25
CA ILE A 65 -3.35 -2.67 2.58
C ILE A 65 -4.18 -3.66 3.40
N ALA A 66 -4.99 -3.17 4.36
CA ALA A 66 -5.87 -4.03 5.16
C ALA A 66 -6.84 -4.83 4.28
N ILE A 67 -7.53 -4.15 3.38
CA ILE A 67 -8.49 -4.77 2.44
C ILE A 67 -7.77 -5.77 1.53
N GLY A 68 -6.56 -5.44 1.10
CA GLY A 68 -5.68 -6.33 0.34
C GLY A 68 -5.36 -7.63 1.04
N PHE A 69 -4.89 -7.57 2.29
CA PHE A 69 -4.55 -8.76 3.05
C PHE A 69 -5.78 -9.64 3.33
N ILE A 70 -6.93 -9.02 3.61
CA ILE A 70 -8.19 -9.76 3.79
C ILE A 70 -8.58 -10.46 2.49
N SER A 71 -8.55 -9.75 1.36
CA SER A 71 -8.84 -10.32 0.04
C SER A 71 -7.89 -11.47 -0.30
N LEU A 72 -6.60 -11.32 -0.03
CA LEU A 72 -5.60 -12.37 -0.27
C LEU A 72 -5.85 -13.61 0.60
N ALA A 73 -6.16 -13.43 1.89
CA ALA A 73 -6.50 -14.53 2.78
C ALA A 73 -7.77 -15.26 2.34
N VAL A 74 -8.81 -14.53 1.94
CA VAL A 74 -10.08 -15.10 1.45
C VAL A 74 -9.87 -15.84 0.12
N LEU A 75 -9.17 -15.24 -0.85
CA LEU A 75 -8.94 -15.88 -2.14
C LEU A 75 -8.10 -17.15 -1.99
N LYS A 76 -6.97 -17.11 -1.26
CA LYS A 76 -6.14 -18.30 -1.02
C LYS A 76 -6.88 -19.41 -0.26
N LEU A 77 -7.87 -19.06 0.59
CA LEU A 77 -8.77 -20.05 1.21
C LEU A 77 -9.67 -20.71 0.16
N LEU A 78 -10.27 -19.91 -0.72
CA LEU A 78 -11.21 -20.38 -1.74
C LEU A 78 -10.51 -21.21 -2.84
N THR A 79 -9.29 -20.87 -3.24
CA THR A 79 -8.49 -21.66 -4.20
C THR A 79 -7.84 -22.90 -3.56
N GLY A 80 -8.03 -23.15 -2.26
CA GLY A 80 -7.43 -24.30 -1.56
C GLY A 80 -5.91 -24.23 -1.39
N ARG A 81 -5.28 -23.09 -1.74
CA ARG A 81 -3.84 -22.85 -1.67
C ARG A 81 -3.40 -22.13 -0.39
N GLY A 82 -4.17 -22.26 0.69
CA GLY A 82 -3.88 -21.63 1.98
C GLY A 82 -2.49 -21.98 2.56
N LYS A 83 -1.89 -23.11 2.15
CA LYS A 83 -0.55 -23.54 2.59
C LYS A 83 0.62 -22.79 1.95
N GLU A 84 0.42 -22.13 0.81
CA GLU A 84 1.46 -21.30 0.18
C GLU A 84 1.60 -19.94 0.87
N VAL A 85 0.63 -19.57 1.70
CA VAL A 85 0.62 -18.31 2.41
C VAL A 85 1.39 -18.45 3.71
N SER A 86 2.38 -17.58 3.94
CA SER A 86 3.07 -17.52 5.22
C SER A 86 2.09 -17.25 6.37
N TRP A 87 2.27 -17.94 7.50
CA TRP A 87 1.47 -17.78 8.73
C TRP A 87 1.29 -16.31 9.15
N LEU A 88 2.28 -15.47 8.81
CA LEU A 88 2.25 -14.04 9.09
C LEU A 88 1.07 -13.31 8.43
N ILE A 89 0.70 -13.67 7.20
CA ILE A 89 -0.42 -13.04 6.48
C ILE A 89 -1.76 -13.39 7.13
N TYR A 90 -1.92 -14.63 7.61
CA TYR A 90 -3.10 -15.03 8.38
C TYR A 90 -3.20 -14.24 9.69
N LEU A 91 -2.09 -14.06 10.40
CA LEU A 91 -2.04 -13.26 11.62
C LEU A 91 -2.38 -11.78 11.33
N LEU A 92 -1.83 -11.21 10.26
CA LEU A 92 -2.14 -9.84 9.84
C LEU A 92 -3.62 -9.70 9.43
N ALA A 93 -4.17 -10.66 8.68
CA ALA A 93 -5.58 -10.63 8.29
C ALA A 93 -6.50 -10.65 9.51
N ILE A 94 -6.23 -11.50 10.50
CA ILE A 94 -6.97 -11.55 11.78
C ILE A 94 -6.85 -10.23 12.53
N LEU A 95 -5.64 -9.66 12.62
CA LEU A 95 -5.41 -8.38 13.29
C LEU A 95 -6.16 -7.22 12.60
N PHE A 96 -6.18 -7.19 11.27
CA PHE A 96 -6.92 -6.19 10.50
C PHE A 96 -8.44 -6.36 10.63
N ILE A 97 -8.94 -7.58 10.68
CA ILE A 97 -10.36 -7.86 10.94
C ILE A 97 -10.73 -7.37 12.34
N LEU A 98 -9.90 -7.65 13.36
CA LEU A 98 -10.10 -7.13 14.71
C LEU A 98 -10.13 -5.60 14.73
N ARG A 99 -9.19 -4.96 14.04
CA ARG A 99 -9.15 -3.50 13.92
C ARG A 99 -10.40 -2.95 13.24
N PHE A 100 -10.87 -3.56 12.16
CA PHE A 100 -12.04 -3.10 11.44
C PHE A 100 -13.32 -3.28 12.26
N LEU A 101 -13.45 -4.39 12.99
CA LEU A 101 -14.54 -4.61 13.93
C LEU A 101 -14.51 -3.60 15.09
N TYR A 102 -13.33 -3.32 15.65
CA TYR A 102 -13.17 -2.34 16.72
C TYR A 102 -13.47 -0.91 16.24
N LEU A 103 -13.00 -0.53 15.03
CA LEU A 103 -13.24 0.79 14.45
C LEU A 103 -14.70 0.99 13.99
N LYS A 104 -15.40 -0.09 13.63
CA LYS A 104 -16.82 -0.07 13.24
C LYS A 104 -17.76 -0.14 14.46
N ALA A 105 -17.27 -0.58 15.62
CA ALA A 105 -18.04 -0.66 16.86
C ALA A 105 -17.96 0.63 17.72
N ILE A 106 -17.09 1.58 17.36
CA ILE A 106 -16.97 2.91 17.99
C ILE A 106 -17.69 3.96 17.14
#